data_AF-A0A177PJ44-F1
#
_entry.id   AF-A0A177PJ44-F1
#
_cell.length_a   1.000
_cell.length_b   1.000
_cell.length_c   1.000
_cell.angle_alpha   90.00
_cell.angle_beta   90.00
_cell.angle_gamma   90.00
#
_symmetry.space_group_name_H-M   'P 1'
#
loop_
_entity.id
_entity.type
_entity.pdbx_description
1 polymer ?
#
loop_
_entity_poly.entity_id
_entity_poly.type
_entity_poly.pdbx_seq_one_letter_code
_entity_poly.pdbx_strand_id
1 'polypeptide(L)'
;MKEKFMTAVSIATHGNVVVISIDRRERRNAIDIDVVRGLQEAFAKFDASDGRVAVLTGVGDDFSVGSDPNVPVTELWRCMPTIGTVTKKPIVTAVAGECQGSAFTLNMFADLCVADESANFCYPEGTHGAWGGLAAGLAVRIPHKIAMEVLLLSQPISARRAYEAGLVNRVAPRGKHIETALEIAHVVAARAPLVMQSMKHFVTDHVLVQSPSEILGRTTRDLTAVRTSQDAAEGKRAMAEGRPPEFVGK
;
A
#
# COMPACT_ATOMS: atom_id res chain seq x y z
N MET A 1 23.92 24.07 -10.86
CA MET A 1 22.44 24.20 -10.89
C MET A 1 21.89 23.06 -10.03
N LYS A 2 21.43 23.36 -8.81
CA LYS A 2 21.09 22.35 -7.79
C LYS A 2 19.63 21.93 -7.93
N GLU A 3 19.34 20.81 -8.58
CA GLU A 3 18.07 20.11 -8.37
C GLU A 3 18.23 19.20 -7.16
N LYS A 4 17.72 19.66 -6.01
CA LYS A 4 17.38 18.77 -4.90
C LYS A 4 16.21 17.92 -5.40
N PHE A 5 16.46 16.67 -5.74
CA PHE A 5 15.37 15.69 -5.88
C PHE A 5 14.60 15.66 -4.56
N MET A 6 13.40 16.25 -4.54
CA MET A 6 12.45 15.98 -3.46
C MET A 6 12.10 14.49 -3.58
N THR A 7 12.28 13.74 -2.49
CA THR A 7 11.91 12.33 -2.44
C THR A 7 10.40 12.21 -2.65
N ALA A 8 9.96 11.40 -3.62
CA ALA A 8 8.56 11.17 -3.99
C ALA A 8 7.67 10.67 -2.84
N VAL A 9 8.30 10.23 -1.74
CA VAL A 9 7.67 9.85 -0.47
C VAL A 9 8.44 10.51 0.67
N SER A 10 7.73 11.09 1.62
CA SER A 10 8.29 11.69 2.84
C SER A 10 7.80 10.96 4.10
N ILE A 11 8.55 11.09 5.18
CA ILE A 11 8.24 10.46 6.48
C ILE A 11 8.34 11.51 7.58
N ALA A 12 7.34 11.55 8.46
CA ALA A 12 7.34 12.35 9.68
C ALA A 12 6.98 11.49 10.89
N THR A 13 7.59 11.74 12.04
CA THR A 13 7.32 10.99 13.28
C THR A 13 6.52 11.84 14.26
N HIS A 14 5.43 11.29 14.76
CA HIS A 14 4.53 11.88 15.74
C HIS A 14 4.43 10.93 16.95
N GLY A 15 5.42 11.02 17.84
CA GLY A 15 5.58 10.06 18.94
C GLY A 15 5.77 8.63 18.42
N ASN A 16 4.83 7.74 18.71
CA ASN A 16 4.86 6.34 18.25
C ASN A 16 4.15 6.11 16.90
N VAL A 17 3.69 7.18 16.25
CA VAL A 17 3.03 7.12 14.94
C VAL A 17 3.97 7.67 13.88
N VAL A 18 4.08 6.97 12.75
CA VAL A 18 4.91 7.39 11.61
C VAL A 18 3.99 7.75 10.45
N VAL A 19 4.01 9.01 10.01
CA VAL A 19 3.26 9.49 8.86
C VAL A 19 4.12 9.31 7.62
N ILE A 20 3.62 8.56 6.65
CA ILE A 20 4.23 8.31 5.34
C ILE A 20 3.36 9.03 4.30
N SER A 21 3.94 9.98 3.57
CA SER A 21 3.21 10.82 2.63
C SER A 21 3.74 10.68 1.22
N ILE A 22 2.89 10.38 0.25
CA ILE A 22 3.22 10.50 -1.18
C ILE A 22 3.28 11.99 -1.51
N ASP A 23 4.41 12.46 -2.03
CA ASP A 23 4.66 13.89 -2.33
C ASP A 23 5.03 14.06 -3.80
N ARG A 24 4.01 13.93 -4.66
CA ARG A 24 4.05 14.23 -6.11
C ARG A 24 2.81 15.04 -6.47
N ARG A 25 2.50 16.07 -5.68
CA ARG A 25 1.26 16.87 -5.76
C ARG A 25 1.04 17.50 -7.14
N GLU A 26 2.11 17.86 -7.85
CA GLU A 26 2.07 18.38 -9.22
C GLU A 26 1.58 17.35 -10.24
N ARG A 27 1.63 16.06 -9.90
CA ARG A 27 1.04 14.94 -10.64
C ARG A 27 -0.13 14.30 -9.89
N ARG A 28 -0.76 15.04 -8.95
CA ARG A 28 -1.87 14.55 -8.13
C ARG A 28 -1.54 13.22 -7.42
N ASN A 29 -0.29 13.10 -6.98
CA ASN A 29 0.25 11.91 -6.32
C ASN A 29 0.16 10.63 -7.16
N ALA A 30 0.22 10.72 -8.50
CA ALA A 30 0.32 9.56 -9.37
C ALA A 30 1.50 8.65 -8.96
N ILE A 31 1.30 7.35 -9.02
CA ILE A 31 2.23 6.31 -8.57
C ILE A 31 3.10 5.90 -9.75
N ASP A 32 4.35 6.32 -9.73
CA ASP A 32 5.40 5.87 -10.62
C ASP A 32 6.40 4.95 -9.88
N ILE A 33 7.51 4.60 -10.54
CA ILE A 33 8.55 3.76 -9.94
C ILE A 33 9.22 4.41 -8.71
N ASP A 34 9.33 5.74 -8.68
CA ASP A 34 9.97 6.45 -7.58
C ASP A 34 9.06 6.48 -6.35
N VAL A 35 7.74 6.60 -6.53
CA VAL A 35 6.76 6.40 -5.46
C VAL A 35 6.80 4.95 -4.96
N VAL A 36 6.84 3.96 -5.87
CA VAL A 36 6.91 2.54 -5.47
C VAL A 36 8.13 2.27 -4.59
N ARG A 37 9.31 2.70 -5.03
CA ARG A 37 10.56 2.55 -4.26
C ARG A 37 10.53 3.36 -2.97
N GLY A 38 10.04 4.59 -3.02
CA GLY A 38 9.92 5.46 -1.86
C GLY A 38 9.01 4.87 -0.77
N LEU A 39 7.89 4.24 -1.16
CA LEU A 39 7.01 3.55 -0.22
C LEU A 39 7.69 2.31 0.37
N GLN A 40 8.38 1.50 -0.43
CA GLN A 40 9.13 0.34 0.08
C GLN A 40 10.19 0.76 1.09
N GLU A 41 10.98 1.79 0.78
CA GLU A 41 11.98 2.35 1.70
C GLU A 41 11.33 2.93 2.95
N ALA A 42 10.19 3.62 2.82
CA ALA A 42 9.48 4.19 3.96
C ALA A 42 8.94 3.12 4.90
N PHE A 43 8.34 2.05 4.37
CA PHE A 43 7.88 0.93 5.20
C PHE A 43 9.06 0.17 5.84
N ALA A 44 10.17 0.00 5.14
CA ALA A 44 11.37 -0.61 5.71
C ALA A 44 11.94 0.23 6.87
N LYS A 45 12.03 1.56 6.70
CA LYS A 45 12.43 2.50 7.76
C LYS A 45 11.47 2.46 8.94
N PHE A 46 10.16 2.41 8.67
CA PHE A 46 9.13 2.28 9.69
C PHE A 46 9.28 0.98 10.49
N ASP A 47 9.47 -0.15 9.82
CA ASP A 47 9.68 -1.44 10.48
C ASP A 47 10.94 -1.46 11.35
N ALA A 48 12.02 -0.84 10.90
CA ALA A 48 13.29 -0.73 11.64
C ALA A 48 13.25 0.29 12.81
N SER A 49 12.21 1.14 12.89
CA SER A 49 12.05 2.16 13.92
C SER A 49 11.22 1.70 15.12
N ASP A 50 11.18 2.52 16.18
CA ASP A 50 10.28 2.35 17.33
C ASP A 50 8.80 2.74 17.04
N GLY A 51 8.52 3.20 15.82
CA GLY A 51 7.16 3.48 15.36
C GLY A 51 6.27 2.24 15.51
N ARG A 52 5.04 2.44 16.00
CA ARG A 52 4.07 1.38 16.27
C ARG A 52 2.98 1.28 15.22
N VAL A 53 2.61 2.41 14.61
CA VAL A 53 1.53 2.52 13.64
C VAL A 53 1.96 3.47 12.53
N ALA A 54 1.68 3.12 11.28
CA ALA A 54 1.87 4.01 10.15
C ALA A 54 0.57 4.73 9.80
N VAL A 55 0.65 6.01 9.44
CA VAL A 55 -0.42 6.73 8.73
C VAL A 55 0.05 6.96 7.31
N LEU A 56 -0.63 6.42 6.31
CA LEU A 56 -0.33 6.62 4.89
C LEU A 56 -1.27 7.68 4.29
N THR A 57 -0.72 8.71 3.65
CA THR A 57 -1.50 9.81 3.04
C THR A 57 -0.85 10.32 1.75
N GLY A 58 -1.55 11.19 1.01
CA GLY A 58 -0.99 12.04 -0.03
C GLY A 58 -0.76 13.47 0.47
N VAL A 59 0.23 14.17 -0.07
CA VAL A 59 0.42 15.61 0.14
C VAL A 59 -0.47 16.38 -0.84
N GLY A 60 -1.18 17.40 -0.35
CA GLY A 60 -2.09 18.22 -1.15
C GLY A 60 -3.54 17.76 -1.04
N ASP A 61 -4.30 17.93 -2.12
CA ASP A 61 -5.75 17.74 -2.11
C ASP A 61 -6.18 16.29 -2.37
N ASP A 62 -5.34 15.50 -3.05
CA ASP A 62 -5.63 14.12 -3.45
C ASP A 62 -4.73 13.13 -2.69
N PHE A 63 -5.30 11.99 -2.32
CA PHE A 63 -4.53 10.85 -1.84
C PHE A 63 -3.63 10.32 -2.95
N SER A 64 -4.23 9.89 -4.07
CA SER A 64 -3.54 9.57 -5.32
C SER A 64 -4.52 9.20 -6.43
N VAL A 65 -4.21 9.64 -7.65
CA VAL A 65 -4.93 9.26 -8.88
C VAL A 65 -4.54 7.89 -9.44
N GLY A 66 -3.76 7.09 -8.70
CA GLY A 66 -3.35 5.75 -9.11
C GLY A 66 -2.10 5.74 -9.99
N SER A 67 -1.97 4.76 -10.89
CA SER A 67 -0.76 4.58 -11.70
C SER A 67 -0.53 5.78 -12.63
N ASP A 68 0.71 6.23 -12.73
CA ASP A 68 1.08 7.25 -13.71
C ASP A 68 0.93 6.67 -15.13
N PRO A 69 0.04 7.22 -16.00
CA PRO A 69 -0.16 6.68 -17.34
C PRO A 69 1.03 6.92 -18.27
N ASN A 70 1.93 7.84 -17.91
CA ASN A 70 3.11 8.16 -18.72
C ASN A 70 4.31 7.26 -18.42
N VAL A 71 4.23 6.48 -17.33
CA VAL A 71 5.32 5.62 -16.87
C VAL A 71 4.75 4.22 -16.67
N PRO A 72 5.07 3.23 -17.52
CA PRO A 72 4.59 1.87 -17.32
C PRO A 72 5.16 1.31 -16.01
N VAL A 73 4.31 1.18 -14.99
CA VAL A 73 4.68 0.55 -13.71
C VAL A 73 4.13 -0.86 -13.68
N THR A 74 4.94 -1.82 -14.13
CA THR A 74 4.58 -3.26 -14.13
C THR A 74 4.64 -3.90 -12.73
N GLU A 75 5.14 -3.16 -11.74
CA GLU A 75 5.45 -3.70 -10.42
C GLU A 75 4.81 -2.89 -9.28
N LEU A 76 3.61 -2.35 -9.51
CA LEU A 76 2.82 -1.65 -8.49
C LEU A 76 2.55 -2.50 -7.25
N TRP A 77 2.48 -3.83 -7.41
CA TRP A 77 2.31 -4.78 -6.31
C TRP A 77 3.40 -4.62 -5.23
N ARG A 78 4.59 -4.10 -5.58
CA ARG A 78 5.73 -3.94 -4.66
C ARG A 78 5.49 -2.94 -3.53
N CYS A 79 4.64 -1.94 -3.72
CA CYS A 79 4.31 -0.98 -2.65
C CYS A 79 3.03 -1.35 -1.89
N MET A 80 2.32 -2.41 -2.29
CA MET A 80 1.05 -2.80 -1.67
C MET A 80 1.28 -3.42 -0.28
N PRO A 81 0.60 -2.92 0.77
CA PRO A 81 0.62 -3.54 2.08
C PRO A 81 0.31 -5.03 2.04
N THR A 82 1.04 -5.82 2.84
CA THR A 82 0.94 -7.28 2.98
C THR A 82 1.37 -8.09 1.76
N ILE A 83 1.60 -7.46 0.60
CA ILE A 83 2.05 -8.12 -0.62
C ILE A 83 3.51 -7.78 -0.88
N GLY A 84 3.77 -6.53 -1.29
CA GLY A 84 5.12 -6.04 -1.56
C GLY A 84 5.81 -5.52 -0.32
N THR A 85 5.06 -4.89 0.60
CA THR A 85 5.55 -4.44 1.90
C THR A 85 5.07 -5.41 2.99
N VAL A 86 5.99 -5.95 3.78
CA VAL A 86 5.75 -7.07 4.72
C VAL A 86 5.55 -6.63 6.17
N THR A 87 5.20 -5.36 6.38
CA THR A 87 5.10 -4.82 7.73
C THR A 87 4.00 -5.52 8.53
N LYS A 88 4.38 -6.00 9.73
CA LYS A 88 3.45 -6.55 10.71
C LYS A 88 2.78 -5.47 11.56
N LYS A 89 3.28 -4.24 11.50
CA LYS A 89 2.76 -3.11 12.25
C LYS A 89 1.49 -2.57 11.57
N PRO A 90 0.49 -2.07 12.33
CA PRO A 90 -0.73 -1.53 11.74
C PRO A 90 -0.50 -0.30 10.84
N ILE A 91 -1.32 -0.17 9.80
CA ILE A 91 -1.34 0.92 8.81
C ILE A 91 -2.75 1.50 8.78
N VAL A 92 -2.84 2.81 8.98
CA VAL A 92 -4.05 3.61 8.80
C VAL A 92 -3.88 4.46 7.55
N THR A 93 -4.83 4.47 6.63
CA THR A 93 -4.83 5.43 5.52
C THR A 93 -5.61 6.68 5.90
N ALA A 94 -5.10 7.84 5.50
CA ALA A 94 -5.81 9.12 5.54
C ALA A 94 -6.03 9.56 4.10
N VAL A 95 -7.27 9.48 3.63
CA VAL A 95 -7.62 9.67 2.21
C VAL A 95 -8.35 10.99 2.04
N ALA A 96 -7.84 11.89 1.21
CA ALA A 96 -8.53 13.10 0.75
C ALA A 96 -8.65 13.09 -0.77
N GLY A 97 -9.62 13.82 -1.31
CA GLY A 97 -9.81 13.95 -2.76
C GLY A 97 -9.85 12.62 -3.48
N GLU A 98 -9.09 12.48 -4.56
CA GLU A 98 -9.10 11.27 -5.36
C GLU A 98 -8.30 10.10 -4.76
N CYS A 99 -8.93 8.92 -4.75
CA CYS A 99 -8.33 7.63 -4.43
C CYS A 99 -8.66 6.63 -5.55
N GLN A 100 -7.81 6.58 -6.58
CA GLN A 100 -8.12 5.85 -7.81
C GLN A 100 -7.15 4.69 -8.11
N GLY A 101 -7.65 3.63 -8.74
CA GLY A 101 -6.84 2.56 -9.31
C GLY A 101 -5.89 1.90 -8.30
N SER A 102 -4.57 2.03 -8.50
CA SER A 102 -3.59 1.49 -7.56
C SER A 102 -3.60 2.18 -6.18
N ALA A 103 -4.07 3.42 -6.08
CA ALA A 103 -4.30 4.09 -4.81
C ALA A 103 -5.50 3.49 -4.06
N PHE A 104 -6.54 3.11 -4.79
CA PHE A 104 -7.67 2.37 -4.23
C PHE A 104 -7.21 1.03 -3.65
N THR A 105 -6.32 0.30 -4.36
CA THR A 105 -5.76 -0.93 -3.83
C THR A 105 -4.84 -0.71 -2.64
N LEU A 106 -4.04 0.37 -2.61
CA LEU A 106 -3.25 0.75 -1.43
C LEU A 106 -4.16 0.95 -0.21
N ASN A 107 -5.28 1.65 -0.38
CA ASN A 107 -6.27 1.84 0.67
C ASN A 107 -6.91 0.52 1.11
N MET A 108 -7.32 -0.31 0.16
CA MET A 108 -7.96 -1.60 0.41
C MET A 108 -7.07 -2.58 1.19
N PHE A 109 -5.75 -2.53 0.99
CA PHE A 109 -4.79 -3.37 1.71
C PHE A 109 -4.30 -2.79 3.04
N ALA A 110 -4.61 -1.53 3.35
CA ALA A 110 -4.37 -0.96 4.68
C ALA A 110 -5.31 -1.59 5.73
N ASP A 111 -4.97 -1.48 7.01
CA ASP A 111 -5.74 -2.12 8.08
C ASP A 111 -6.95 -1.29 8.49
N LEU A 112 -6.82 0.04 8.44
CA LEU A 112 -7.88 1.00 8.77
C LEU A 112 -7.83 2.17 7.79
N CYS A 113 -8.98 2.82 7.58
CA CYS A 113 -9.11 3.96 6.69
C CYS A 113 -9.92 5.10 7.34
N VAL A 114 -9.37 6.31 7.27
CA VAL A 114 -10.08 7.57 7.49
C VAL A 114 -10.17 8.29 6.16
N ALA A 115 -11.39 8.66 5.78
CA ALA A 115 -11.62 9.42 4.55
C ALA A 115 -12.12 10.83 4.89
N ASP A 116 -11.57 11.83 4.22
CA ASP A 116 -12.14 13.17 4.17
C ASP A 116 -13.55 13.13 3.54
N GLU A 117 -14.45 14.01 3.94
CA GLU A 117 -15.78 14.12 3.30
C GLU A 117 -15.70 14.36 1.78
N SER A 118 -14.59 14.95 1.30
CA SER A 118 -14.33 15.21 -0.11
C SER A 118 -13.80 13.99 -0.87
N ALA A 119 -13.48 12.90 -0.19
CA ALA A 119 -12.82 11.75 -0.80
C ALA A 119 -13.76 10.99 -1.76
N ASN A 120 -13.21 10.66 -2.93
CA ASN A 120 -13.85 9.82 -3.94
C ASN A 120 -12.99 8.58 -4.19
N PHE A 121 -13.62 7.42 -4.11
CA PHE A 121 -12.96 6.13 -4.34
C PHE A 121 -13.42 5.58 -5.68
N CYS A 122 -12.48 5.28 -6.57
CA CYS A 122 -12.82 4.74 -7.89
C CYS A 122 -11.81 3.66 -8.30
N TYR A 123 -12.30 2.60 -8.94
CA TYR A 123 -11.45 1.62 -9.59
C TYR A 123 -11.73 1.62 -11.11
N PRO A 124 -11.11 2.53 -11.88
CA PRO A 124 -11.52 2.82 -13.25
C PRO A 124 -10.91 1.87 -14.29
N GLU A 125 -10.38 0.71 -13.87
CA GLU A 125 -9.64 -0.21 -14.74
C GLU A 125 -10.51 -0.80 -15.87
N GLY A 126 -11.82 -1.00 -15.63
CA GLY A 126 -12.77 -1.40 -16.67
C GLY A 126 -12.98 -0.33 -17.75
N THR A 127 -12.88 0.96 -17.38
CA THR A 127 -12.93 2.08 -18.33
C THR A 127 -11.63 2.20 -19.13
N HIS A 128 -10.48 1.94 -18.50
CA HIS A 128 -9.16 2.05 -19.14
C HIS A 128 -8.74 0.78 -19.90
N GLY A 129 -9.45 -0.33 -19.75
CA GLY A 129 -9.14 -1.59 -20.42
C GLY A 129 -7.86 -2.27 -19.92
N ALA A 130 -7.44 -1.99 -18.68
CA ALA A 130 -6.22 -2.54 -18.10
C ALA A 130 -6.50 -3.04 -16.69
N TRP A 131 -6.20 -4.31 -16.39
CA TRP A 131 -6.50 -4.92 -15.08
C TRP A 131 -5.30 -5.61 -14.44
N GLY A 132 -4.94 -5.20 -13.22
CA GLY A 132 -3.85 -5.80 -12.42
C GLY A 132 -4.28 -6.96 -11.51
N GLY A 133 -5.58 -7.20 -11.38
CA GLY A 133 -6.15 -8.30 -10.59
C GLY A 133 -6.17 -8.10 -9.07
N LEU A 134 -5.35 -7.21 -8.52
CA LEU A 134 -5.26 -6.99 -7.07
C LEU A 134 -6.59 -6.55 -6.44
N ALA A 135 -7.38 -5.73 -7.11
CA ALA A 135 -8.68 -5.29 -6.57
C ALA A 135 -9.72 -6.40 -6.47
N ALA A 136 -9.49 -7.60 -7.03
CA ALA A 136 -10.35 -8.76 -6.79
C ALA A 136 -10.47 -9.10 -5.29
N GLY A 137 -9.44 -8.78 -4.50
CA GLY A 137 -9.46 -8.91 -3.04
C GLY A 137 -10.53 -8.04 -2.35
N LEU A 138 -11.17 -7.10 -3.03
CA LEU A 138 -12.26 -6.29 -2.47
C LEU A 138 -13.47 -7.15 -2.07
N ALA A 139 -13.73 -8.23 -2.82
CA ALA A 139 -14.88 -9.10 -2.62
C ALA A 139 -14.92 -9.81 -1.25
N VAL A 140 -13.78 -9.92 -0.57
CA VAL A 140 -13.67 -10.51 0.78
C VAL A 140 -13.50 -9.46 1.88
N ARG A 141 -13.45 -8.17 1.53
CA ARG A 141 -13.22 -7.05 2.45
C ARG A 141 -14.47 -6.19 2.66
N ILE A 142 -15.38 -6.14 1.69
CA ILE A 142 -16.68 -5.46 1.78
C ILE A 142 -17.81 -6.36 1.27
N PRO A 143 -19.10 -6.02 1.50
CA PRO A 143 -20.21 -6.83 1.02
C PRO A 143 -20.14 -7.08 -0.49
N HIS A 144 -20.27 -8.35 -0.87
CA HIS A 144 -20.01 -8.84 -2.23
C HIS A 144 -20.65 -7.98 -3.34
N LYS A 145 -21.94 -7.63 -3.21
CA LYS A 145 -22.63 -6.83 -4.24
C LYS A 145 -22.04 -5.43 -4.40
N ILE A 146 -21.53 -4.83 -3.33
CA ILE A 146 -20.87 -3.52 -3.38
C ILE A 146 -19.48 -3.65 -4.00
N ALA A 147 -18.75 -4.73 -3.69
CA ALA A 147 -17.49 -5.01 -4.37
C ALA A 147 -17.70 -5.15 -5.88
N MET A 148 -18.71 -5.91 -6.31
CA MET A 148 -19.04 -6.06 -7.73
C MET A 148 -19.52 -4.75 -8.37
N GLU A 149 -20.25 -3.90 -7.64
CA GLU A 149 -20.63 -2.56 -8.08
C GLU A 149 -19.39 -1.72 -8.40
N VAL A 150 -18.43 -1.63 -7.46
CA VAL A 150 -17.19 -0.87 -7.65
C VAL A 150 -16.36 -1.42 -8.82
N LEU A 151 -16.18 -2.75 -8.87
CA LEU A 151 -15.31 -3.39 -9.86
C LEU A 151 -15.90 -3.37 -11.28
N LEU A 152 -17.19 -3.66 -11.44
CA LEU A 152 -17.81 -3.81 -12.76
C LEU A 152 -18.32 -2.49 -13.33
N LEU A 153 -18.81 -1.57 -12.49
CA LEU A 153 -19.28 -0.28 -12.99
C LEU A 153 -18.14 0.69 -13.25
N SER A 154 -16.98 0.52 -12.59
CA SER A 154 -15.84 1.45 -12.70
C SER A 154 -16.24 2.91 -12.42
N GLN A 155 -17.22 3.12 -11.52
CA GLN A 155 -17.75 4.43 -11.15
C GLN A 155 -17.25 4.85 -9.77
N PRO A 156 -17.09 6.16 -9.54
CA PRO A 156 -16.67 6.66 -8.23
C PRO A 156 -17.77 6.46 -7.18
N ILE A 157 -17.36 6.07 -5.97
CA ILE A 157 -18.20 6.09 -4.77
C ILE A 157 -17.69 7.16 -3.80
N SER A 158 -18.62 7.85 -3.13
CA SER A 158 -18.28 8.89 -2.16
C SER A 158 -17.70 8.30 -0.86
N ALA A 159 -17.00 9.12 -0.09
CA ALA A 159 -16.53 8.76 1.26
C ALA A 159 -17.63 8.17 2.15
N ARG A 160 -18.85 8.74 2.08
CA ARG A 160 -20.01 8.24 2.83
C ARG A 160 -20.41 6.84 2.37
N ARG A 161 -20.49 6.60 1.06
CA ARG A 161 -20.83 5.28 0.52
C ARG A 161 -19.76 4.25 0.86
N ALA A 162 -18.49 4.63 0.80
CA ALA A 162 -17.37 3.78 1.20
C ALA A 162 -17.41 3.43 2.70
N TYR A 163 -17.84 4.36 3.55
CA TYR A 163 -18.09 4.12 4.98
C TYR A 163 -19.26 3.14 5.19
N GLU A 164 -20.40 3.37 4.53
CA GLU A 164 -21.57 2.47 4.60
C GLU A 164 -21.25 1.06 4.11
N ALA A 165 -20.31 0.92 3.18
CA ALA A 165 -19.84 -0.37 2.66
C ALA A 165 -18.79 -1.06 3.54
N GLY A 166 -18.26 -0.39 4.56
CA GLY A 166 -17.18 -0.92 5.41
C GLY A 166 -15.77 -0.82 4.82
N LEU A 167 -15.57 -0.09 3.73
CA LEU A 167 -14.25 0.22 3.18
C LEU A 167 -13.52 1.31 3.98
N VAL A 168 -14.29 2.20 4.62
CA VAL A 168 -13.80 3.34 5.42
C VAL A 168 -14.29 3.18 6.85
N ASN A 169 -13.41 3.37 7.84
CA ASN A 169 -13.76 3.28 9.26
C ASN A 169 -14.34 4.59 9.82
N ARG A 170 -13.89 5.75 9.32
CA ARG A 170 -14.41 7.07 9.72
C ARG A 170 -14.39 8.06 8.56
N VAL A 171 -15.43 8.87 8.46
CA VAL A 171 -15.46 10.06 7.60
C VAL A 171 -15.09 11.29 8.45
N ALA A 172 -14.03 11.99 8.07
CA ALA A 172 -13.54 13.19 8.71
C ALA A 172 -14.13 14.44 8.04
N PRO A 173 -14.32 15.56 8.78
CA PRO A 173 -14.60 16.86 8.18
C PRO A 173 -13.52 17.25 7.16
N ARG A 174 -13.87 18.14 6.23
CA ARG A 174 -12.95 18.58 5.18
C ARG A 174 -11.64 19.12 5.73
N GLY A 175 -10.52 18.63 5.21
CA GLY A 175 -9.16 18.98 5.61
C GLY A 175 -8.70 18.36 6.92
N LYS A 176 -9.50 17.49 7.55
CA LYS A 176 -9.20 16.91 8.87
C LYS A 176 -8.84 15.42 8.84
N HIS A 177 -8.79 14.80 7.66
CA HIS A 177 -8.46 13.38 7.49
C HIS A 177 -7.15 12.96 8.17
N ILE A 178 -6.06 13.73 8.08
CA ILE A 178 -4.79 13.41 8.76
C ILE A 178 -4.93 13.51 10.28
N GLU A 179 -5.54 14.57 10.81
CA GLU A 179 -5.77 14.75 12.26
C GLU A 179 -6.60 13.59 12.81
N THR A 180 -7.70 13.25 12.16
CA THR A 180 -8.57 12.13 12.55
C THR A 180 -7.87 10.77 12.40
N ALA A 181 -7.03 10.58 11.37
CA ALA A 181 -6.22 9.37 11.23
C ALA A 181 -5.18 9.24 12.35
N LEU A 182 -4.55 10.36 12.75
CA LEU A 182 -3.63 10.40 13.88
C LEU A 182 -4.36 10.03 15.18
N GLU A 183 -5.57 10.51 15.43
CA GLU A 183 -6.36 10.11 16.61
C GLU A 183 -6.54 8.58 16.68
N ILE A 184 -6.96 7.95 15.58
CA ILE A 184 -7.11 6.50 15.51
C ILE A 184 -5.76 5.80 15.70
N ALA A 185 -4.71 6.29 15.03
CA ALA A 185 -3.38 5.71 15.10
C ALA A 185 -2.81 5.76 16.53
N HIS A 186 -3.06 6.84 17.29
CA HIS A 186 -2.65 6.94 18.69
C HIS A 186 -3.39 5.94 19.59
N VAL A 187 -4.68 5.71 19.35
CA VAL A 187 -5.43 4.66 20.06
C VAL A 187 -4.82 3.28 19.82
N VAL A 188 -4.46 2.98 18.58
CA VAL A 188 -3.80 1.71 18.22
C VAL A 188 -2.38 1.63 18.80
N ALA A 189 -1.61 2.71 18.75
CA ALA A 189 -0.24 2.77 19.26
C ALA A 189 -0.15 2.63 20.78
N ALA A 190 -1.24 2.93 21.50
CA ALA A 190 -1.36 2.71 22.94
C ALA A 190 -1.65 1.24 23.33
N ARG A 191 -1.87 0.35 22.36
CA ARG A 191 -2.10 -1.09 22.62
C ARG A 191 -0.79 -1.87 22.65
N ALA A 192 -0.83 -3.08 23.22
CA ALA A 192 0.32 -3.97 23.31
C ALA A 192 0.83 -4.33 21.90
N PRO A 193 2.07 -3.95 21.53
CA PRO A 193 2.54 -4.08 20.14
C PRO A 193 2.50 -5.52 19.61
N LEU A 194 2.95 -6.48 20.41
CA LEU A 194 2.94 -7.89 20.01
C LEU A 194 1.52 -8.43 19.78
N VAL A 195 0.54 -7.96 20.56
CA VAL A 195 -0.87 -8.35 20.38
C VAL A 195 -1.41 -7.76 19.08
N MET A 196 -1.17 -6.47 18.82
CA MET A 196 -1.63 -5.82 17.58
C MET A 196 -1.02 -6.47 16.33
N GLN A 197 0.28 -6.72 16.35
CA GLN A 197 0.99 -7.37 15.24
C GLN A 197 0.49 -8.80 15.02
N SER A 198 0.25 -9.56 16.09
CA SER A 198 -0.24 -10.94 15.99
C SER A 198 -1.66 -11.00 15.45
N MET A 199 -2.57 -10.12 15.93
CA MET A 199 -3.94 -10.05 15.42
C MET A 199 -3.97 -9.72 13.92
N LYS A 200 -3.21 -8.70 13.49
CA LYS A 200 -3.09 -8.34 12.07
C LYS A 200 -2.58 -9.52 11.26
N HIS A 201 -1.44 -10.09 11.67
CA HIS A 201 -0.77 -11.17 10.95
C HIS A 201 -1.67 -12.41 10.79
N PHE A 202 -2.37 -12.82 11.84
CA PHE A 202 -3.28 -13.97 11.76
C PHE A 202 -4.44 -13.72 10.81
N VAL A 203 -5.02 -12.53 10.82
CA VAL A 203 -6.10 -12.19 9.89
C VAL A 203 -5.58 -12.19 8.45
N THR A 204 -4.46 -11.52 8.17
CA THR A 204 -3.95 -11.34 6.80
C THR A 204 -3.40 -12.60 6.16
N ASP A 205 -2.81 -13.49 6.96
CA ASP A 205 -2.06 -14.64 6.44
C ASP A 205 -2.76 -15.99 6.66
N HIS A 206 -3.77 -16.04 7.54
CA HIS A 206 -4.44 -17.31 7.89
C HIS A 206 -5.97 -17.29 7.78
N VAL A 207 -6.61 -16.11 7.83
CA VAL A 207 -8.09 -16.01 7.79
C VAL A 207 -8.58 -15.47 6.45
N LEU A 208 -7.97 -14.41 5.93
CA LEU A 208 -8.41 -13.81 4.67
C LEU A 208 -8.09 -14.70 3.47
N VAL A 209 -9.10 -14.95 2.65
CA VAL A 209 -8.92 -15.59 1.35
C VAL A 209 -8.19 -14.63 0.42
N GLN A 210 -7.09 -15.09 -0.17
CA GLN A 210 -6.24 -14.30 -1.06
C GLN A 210 -6.66 -14.46 -2.52
N SER A 211 -6.71 -13.36 -3.26
CA SER A 211 -6.94 -13.40 -4.71
C SER A 211 -5.73 -14.00 -5.47
N PRO A 212 -5.91 -14.47 -6.73
CA PRO A 212 -4.80 -14.98 -7.53
C PRO A 212 -3.64 -13.99 -7.68
N SER A 213 -3.93 -12.69 -7.82
CA SER A 213 -2.91 -11.64 -7.91
C SER A 213 -2.20 -11.38 -6.59
N GLU A 214 -2.89 -11.52 -5.44
CA GLU A 214 -2.24 -11.46 -4.12
C GLU A 214 -1.23 -12.60 -3.97
N ILE A 215 -1.65 -13.83 -4.31
CA ILE A 215 -0.79 -15.02 -4.27
C ILE A 215 0.40 -14.87 -5.21
N LEU A 216 0.16 -14.42 -6.45
CA LEU A 216 1.22 -14.18 -7.43
C LEU A 216 2.19 -13.10 -6.93
N GLY A 217 1.71 -11.99 -6.38
CA GLY A 217 2.54 -10.91 -5.87
C GLY A 217 3.46 -11.39 -4.73
N ARG A 218 2.90 -12.12 -3.75
CA ARG A 218 3.66 -12.72 -2.64
C ARG A 218 4.69 -13.74 -3.13
N THR A 219 4.27 -14.63 -4.05
CA THR A 219 5.16 -15.63 -4.64
C THR A 219 6.29 -14.97 -5.45
N THR A 220 5.97 -13.92 -6.20
CA THR A 220 6.94 -13.17 -7.01
C THR A 220 7.96 -12.47 -6.11
N ARG A 221 7.53 -11.89 -4.99
CA ARG A 221 8.45 -11.31 -3.98
C ARG A 221 9.45 -12.35 -3.49
N ASP A 222 8.96 -13.52 -3.06
CA ASP A 222 9.79 -14.56 -2.46
C ASP A 222 10.76 -15.16 -3.49
N LEU A 223 10.29 -15.43 -4.72
CA LEU A 223 11.15 -15.89 -5.82
C LEU A 223 12.15 -14.82 -6.27
N THR A 224 11.79 -13.54 -6.19
CA THR A 224 12.71 -12.44 -6.54
C THR A 224 13.90 -12.42 -5.59
N ALA A 225 13.68 -12.61 -4.29
CA ALA A 225 14.76 -12.68 -3.30
C ALA A 225 15.77 -13.79 -3.65
N VAL A 226 15.29 -14.97 -4.04
CA VAL A 226 16.15 -16.08 -4.51
C VAL A 226 16.88 -15.70 -5.80
N ARG A 227 16.16 -15.17 -6.80
CA ARG A 227 16.73 -14.83 -8.12
C ARG A 227 17.82 -13.76 -8.05
N THR A 228 17.71 -12.82 -7.12
CA THR A 228 18.67 -11.71 -6.95
C THR A 228 19.70 -11.94 -5.84
N SER A 229 19.72 -13.14 -5.25
CA SER A 229 20.66 -13.52 -4.19
C SER A 229 22.10 -13.62 -4.70
N GLN A 230 23.06 -13.55 -3.77
CA GLN A 230 24.47 -13.85 -4.03
C GLN A 230 24.64 -15.31 -4.43
N ASP A 231 23.84 -16.21 -3.84
CA ASP A 231 23.84 -17.64 -4.19
C ASP A 231 23.42 -17.90 -5.63
N ALA A 232 22.43 -17.17 -6.16
CA ALA A 232 22.05 -17.28 -7.56
C ALA A 232 23.15 -16.76 -8.51
N ALA A 233 23.86 -15.69 -8.13
CA ALA A 233 25.02 -15.21 -8.86
C ALA A 233 26.18 -16.22 -8.82
N GLU A 234 26.42 -16.82 -7.65
CA GLU A 234 27.45 -17.82 -7.43
C GLU A 234 27.18 -19.11 -8.21
N GLY A 235 25.94 -19.63 -8.18
CA GLY A 235 25.57 -20.81 -8.96
C GLY A 235 25.82 -20.63 -10.45
N LYS A 236 25.54 -19.44 -11.00
CA LYS A 236 25.85 -19.10 -12.40
C LYS A 236 27.37 -19.07 -12.65
N ARG A 237 28.16 -18.47 -11.74
CA ARG A 237 29.63 -18.42 -11.87
C ARG A 237 30.26 -19.80 -11.77
N ALA A 238 29.92 -20.58 -10.74
CA ALA A 238 30.48 -21.91 -10.51
C ALA A 238 30.21 -22.86 -11.68
N MET A 239 29.00 -22.80 -12.26
CA MET A 239 28.64 -23.55 -13.47
C MET A 239 29.49 -23.14 -14.68
N ALA A 240 29.75 -21.84 -14.87
CA ALA A 240 30.59 -21.34 -15.96
C ALA A 240 32.07 -21.71 -15.78
N GLU A 241 32.55 -21.78 -14.53
CA GLU A 241 33.94 -22.09 -14.17
C GLU A 241 34.20 -23.60 -14.00
N GLY A 242 33.17 -24.45 -14.04
CA GLY A 242 33.30 -25.90 -13.88
C GLY A 242 33.76 -26.35 -12.48
N ARG A 243 33.45 -25.55 -11.45
CA ARG A 243 33.82 -25.84 -10.06
C ARG A 243 32.58 -26.04 -9.17
N PRO A 244 32.71 -26.68 -8.00
CA PRO A 244 31.66 -26.70 -7.00
C PRO A 244 31.28 -25.28 -6.53
N PRO A 245 29.98 -24.97 -6.33
CA PRO A 245 29.54 -23.67 -5.82
C PRO A 245 29.74 -23.54 -4.30
N GLU A 246 29.98 -22.31 -3.83
CA GLU A 246 30.07 -21.98 -2.40
C GLU A 246 28.92 -21.05 -1.97
N PHE A 247 27.85 -21.64 -1.44
CA PHE A 247 26.65 -20.89 -1.04
C PHE A 247 26.78 -20.27 0.35
N VAL A 248 26.26 -19.05 0.51
CA VAL A 248 26.31 -18.24 1.73
C VAL A 248 24.93 -17.95 2.33
N GLY A 249 23.83 -18.32 1.65
CA GLY A 249 22.46 -18.10 2.10
C GLY A 249 22.05 -16.63 2.11
N LYS A 250 22.59 -15.83 1.17
CA LYS A 250 22.40 -14.38 1.06
C LYS A 250 22.14 -13.95 -0.37
#